data_AF-A0AAW4I3B6-F1
#
_entry.id   AF-A0AAW4I3B6-F1
#
_cell.length_a   1.000
_cell.length_b   1.000
_cell.length_c   1.000
_cell.angle_alpha   90.00
_cell.angle_beta   90.00
_cell.angle_gamma   90.00
#
_symmetry.space_group_name_H-M   'P 1'
#
loop_
_entity.id
_entity.type
_entity.pdbx_description
1 polymer ?
#
loop_
_entity_poly.entity_id
_entity_poly.type
_entity_poly.pdbx_seq_one_letter_code
_entity_poly.pdbx_strand_id
1 'polypeptide(L)' 'MNTKHVNYLPKPVQVRLKPELHEWVHSQAAGQERSANWVINKVLEEARAKTLQPEGVPA' A
#
# COMPACT_ATOMS: atom_id res chain seq x y z
N MET A 1 10.61 1.27 37.82
CA MET A 1 11.14 1.20 36.44
C MET A 1 9.99 1.43 35.49
N ASN A 2 10.01 2.52 34.71
CA ASN A 2 8.88 2.94 33.87
C ASN A 2 9.13 2.48 32.44
N THR A 3 8.70 1.27 32.08
CA THR A 3 8.82 0.73 30.72
C THR A 3 7.77 1.37 29.81
N LYS A 4 8.10 2.51 29.22
CA LYS A 4 7.35 3.06 28.09
C LYS A 4 7.49 2.09 26.91
N HIS A 5 6.43 1.37 26.58
CA HIS A 5 6.34 0.59 25.35
C HIS A 5 6.29 1.58 24.18
N VAL A 6 7.45 1.91 23.61
CA VAL A 6 7.52 2.72 22.40
C VAL A 6 7.13 1.79 21.24
N ASN A 7 5.87 1.88 20.82
CA ASN A 7 5.37 1.17 19.65
C ASN A 7 6.12 1.74 18.43
N TYR A 8 7.10 1.01 17.90
CA TYR A 8 7.86 1.45 16.73
C TYR A 8 6.96 1.30 15.50
N LEU A 9 6.18 2.33 15.22
CA LEU A 9 5.51 2.44 13.93
C LEU A 9 6.58 2.72 12.87
N PRO A 10 6.65 1.95 11.78
CA PRO A 10 7.58 2.23 10.70
C PRO A 10 7.35 3.65 10.19
N LYS A 11 8.45 4.35 9.90
CA LYS A 11 8.36 5.72 9.37
C LYS A 11 7.56 5.69 8.06
N PRO A 12 6.69 6.69 7.82
CA PRO A 12 5.92 6.75 6.58
C PRO A 12 6.85 6.83 5.37
N VAL A 13 6.52 6.07 4.33
CA VAL A 13 7.25 6.11 3.06
C VAL A 13 6.68 7.24 2.21
N GLN A 14 7.54 8.20 1.84
CA GLN A 14 7.17 9.26 0.90
C GLN A 14 7.47 8.81 -0.52
N VAL A 15 6.43 8.75 -1.36
CA VAL A 15 6.53 8.37 -2.78
C VAL A 15 6.19 9.54 -3.68
N ARG A 16 6.98 9.72 -4.74
CA ARG A 16 6.64 10.66 -5.82
C ARG A 16 5.81 9.91 -6.87
N LEU A 17 4.59 10.36 -7.07
CA LEU A 17 3.70 9.80 -8.09
C LEU A 17 3.65 10.75 -9.29
N LYS A 18 3.47 10.19 -10.48
CA LYS A 18 3.06 10.98 -11.64
C LYS A 18 1.68 11.61 -11.37
N PRO A 19 1.36 12.80 -11.93
CA PRO A 19 0.08 13.46 -11.69
C PRO A 19 -1.14 12.57 -11.96
N GLU A 20 -1.11 11.87 -13.09
CA GLU A 20 -2.15 10.91 -13.51
C GLU A 20 -2.41 9.79 -12.48
N LEU A 21 -1.36 9.28 -11.85
CA LEU A 21 -1.47 8.24 -10.82
C LEU A 21 -1.97 8.82 -9.50
N HIS A 22 -1.56 10.04 -9.16
CA HIS A 22 -2.03 10.73 -7.97
C HIS A 22 -3.55 10.96 -8.06
N GLU A 23 -4.03 11.49 -9.19
CA GLU A 23 -5.47 11.69 -9.43
C GLU A 23 -6.25 10.38 -9.40
N TRP A 24 -5.73 9.34 -10.06
CA TRP A 24 -6.35 8.02 -10.04
C TRP A 24 -6.47 7.45 -8.62
N VAL A 25 -5.42 7.52 -7.79
CA VAL A 25 -5.45 7.03 -6.40
C VAL A 25 -6.53 7.75 -5.59
N HIS A 26 -6.67 9.07 -5.72
CA HIS A 26 -7.70 9.83 -5.00
C HIS A 26 -9.11 9.49 -5.49
N SER A 27 -9.30 9.28 -6.79
CA SER A 27 -10.59 8.83 -7.33
C SER A 27 -10.99 7.44 -6.80
N GLN A 28 -10.04 6.50 -6.76
CA GLN A 28 -10.27 5.18 -6.18
C GLN A 28 -10.60 5.24 -4.68
N ALA A 29 -9.87 6.08 -3.94
CA ALA A 29 -10.08 6.28 -2.52
C ALA A 29 -11.49 6.83 -2.23
N ALA A 30 -11.95 7.83 -3.00
CA ALA A 30 -13.29 8.39 -2.90
C ALA A 30 -14.39 7.36 -3.21
N GLY A 31 -14.22 6.58 -4.28
CA GLY A 31 -15.21 5.57 -4.68
C GLY A 31 -15.35 4.39 -3.70
N GLN A 32 -14.34 4.15 -2.86
CA GLN A 32 -14.31 3.04 -1.90
C GLN A 32 -14.48 3.48 -0.44
N GLU A 33 -14.67 4.78 -0.19
CA GLU A 33 -14.70 5.37 1.16
C GLU A 33 -13.42 5.02 1.97
N ARG A 34 -12.27 5.02 1.30
CA ARG A 34 -10.96 4.71 1.88
C ARG A 34 -9.99 5.88 1.74
N SER A 35 -8.84 5.78 2.40
CA SER A 35 -7.74 6.74 2.23
C SER A 35 -6.86 6.38 1.04
N ALA A 36 -6.20 7.38 0.45
CA ALA A 36 -5.19 7.17 -0.59
C ALA A 36 -4.08 6.20 -0.13
N ASN A 37 -3.65 6.30 1.14
CA ASN A 37 -2.68 5.36 1.71
C ASN A 37 -3.19 3.92 1.71
N TRP A 38 -4.48 3.69 2.00
CA TRP A 38 -5.06 2.35 1.94
C TRP A 38 -5.02 1.79 0.52
N VAL A 39 -5.40 2.59 -0.48
CA VAL A 39 -5.35 2.19 -1.90
C VAL A 39 -3.92 1.86 -2.34
N ILE A 40 -2.94 2.69 -1.98
CA ILE A 40 -1.53 2.47 -2.31
C ILE A 40 -1.03 1.16 -1.70
N ASN A 41 -1.32 0.90 -0.42
CA ASN A 41 -0.91 -0.35 0.22
C ASN A 41 -1.58 -1.55 -0.45
N LYS A 42 -2.88 -1.46 -0.77
CA LYS A 42 -3.61 -2.55 -1.43
C LYS A 42 -2.99 -2.92 -2.78
N VAL A 43 -2.66 -1.93 -3.60
CA VAL A 43 -1.99 -2.13 -4.90
C VAL A 43 -0.60 -2.76 -4.72
N LEU A 44 0.17 -2.33 -3.72
CA LEU A 44 1.49 -2.91 -3.43
C LEU A 44 1.38 -4.36 -2.94
N GLU A 45 0.39 -4.68 -2.11
CA GLU A 45 0.12 -6.03 -1.65
C GLU A 45 -0.24 -6.97 -2.82
N GLU A 46 -1.10 -6.51 -3.73
CA GLU A 46 -1.47 -7.27 -4.93
C GLU A 46 -0.29 -7.46 -5.89
N ALA A 47 0.53 -6.44 -6.09
CA ALA A 47 1.75 -6.55 -6.89
C ALA A 47 2.72 -7.56 -6.28
N ARG A 48 2.93 -7.50 -4.96
CA ARG A 48 3.76 -8.47 -4.22
C ARG A 48 3.20 -9.89 -4.37
N ALA A 49 1.88 -10.07 -4.21
CA ALA A 49 1.24 -11.38 -4.35
C ALA A 49 1.41 -11.96 -5.77
N LYS A 50 1.39 -11.12 -6.81
CA LYS A 50 1.67 -11.54 -8.19
C LYS A 50 3.13 -11.97 -8.38
N THR A 51 4.09 -11.28 -7.76
CA THR A 51 5.51 -11.66 -7.84
C THR A 51 5.87 -12.91 -7.04
N LEU A 52 5.09 -13.23 -6.00
CA LEU A 52 5.29 -14.41 -5.16
C LEU A 52 4.60 -15.65 -5.71
N GLN A 53 3.68 -15.50 -6.66
CA GLN A 53 3.16 -16.61 -7.44
C GLN A 53 4.25 -16.98 -8.46
N PRO A 54 4.95 -18.11 -8.29
CA PRO A 54 5.92 -18.54 -9.30
C PRO A 54 5.16 -18.70 -10.62
N GLU A 55 5.63 -18.01 -11.65
CA GLU A 55 5.17 -18.28 -13.01
C GLU A 55 5.45 -19.76 -13.33
N GLY A 56 4.40 -20.59 -13.33
CA GLY A 56 4.41 -21.89 -14.00
C GLY A 56 4.58 -23.16 -13.15
N VAL A 57 3.63 -23.46 -12.26
CA VAL A 57 3.29 -24.87 -11.97
C VAL A 57 1.80 -25.08 -12.20
N PRO A 58 1.38 -25.72 -13.31
CA PRO A 58 -0.02 -26.10 -13.49
C PRO A 58 -0.38 -27.22 -12.51
N ALA A 59 -1.54 -27.08 -11.85
CA ALA A 59 -2.24 -28.18 -11.20
C ALA A 59 -3.12 -28.92 -12.22
#